data_AF-A0A7V6SUN0-F1
#
_entry.id   AF-A0A7V6SUN0-F1
#
_cell.length_a   1.000
_cell.length_b   1.000
_cell.length_c   1.000
_cell.angle_alpha   90.00
_cell.angle_beta   90.00
_cell.angle_gamma   90.00
#
_symmetry.space_group_name_H-M   'P 1'
#
loop_
_entity.id
_entity.type
_entity.pdbx_description
1 polymer ?
#
loop_
_entity_poly.entity_id
_entity_poly.type
_entity_poly.pdbx_seq_one_letter_code
_entity_poly.pdbx_strand_id
1 'polypeptide(L)'
;MGKMRTLKTVIFVSLLVVVILVISEPSTHLFHRLADNFLYNNYHHYLSCSDLPDLDEVEKVVAEHSEIVEKIKNINPDDVEFIIDSWTCPGKASITIYYASKDQRFQIDEILPDKTFFEIPISLINR
;
A
#
# COMPACT_ATOMS: atom_id res chain seq x y z
N MET A 1 40.51 10.45 -26.92
CA MET A 1 39.25 11.18 -27.18
C MET A 1 37.96 10.41 -26.88
N GLY A 2 37.96 9.07 -26.82
CA GLY A 2 36.74 8.27 -26.56
C GLY A 2 36.20 8.35 -25.13
N LYS A 3 37.06 8.25 -24.10
CA LYS A 3 36.67 8.16 -22.68
C LYS A 3 35.81 9.34 -22.18
N MET A 4 36.11 10.56 -22.64
CA MET A 4 35.37 11.77 -22.27
C MET A 4 34.01 11.89 -22.97
N ARG A 5 33.86 11.32 -24.17
CA ARG A 5 32.57 11.22 -24.85
C ARG A 5 31.68 10.19 -24.14
N THR A 6 32.23 9.03 -23.79
CA THR A 6 31.51 8.00 -23.04
C THR A 6 31.06 8.50 -21.67
N LEU A 7 31.91 9.23 -20.94
CA LEU A 7 31.54 9.81 -19.64
C LEU A 7 30.40 10.82 -19.75
N LYS A 8 30.44 11.72 -20.76
CA LYS A 8 29.36 12.68 -21.01
C LYS A 8 28.04 11.98 -21.36
N THR A 9 28.10 10.92 -22.17
CA THR A 9 26.91 10.10 -22.48
C THR A 9 26.35 9.43 -21.24
N VAL A 10 27.21 8.86 -20.37
CA VAL A 10 26.77 8.23 -19.11
C VAL A 10 26.11 9.24 -18.18
N ILE A 11 26.71 10.42 -18.01
CA ILE A 11 26.13 11.50 -17.18
C ILE A 11 24.78 11.93 -17.75
N PHE A 12 24.69 12.12 -19.07
CA PHE A 12 23.44 12.54 -19.71
C PHE A 12 22.33 11.49 -19.57
N VAL A 13 22.65 10.21 -19.78
CA VAL A 13 21.70 9.09 -19.59
C VAL A 13 21.27 9.00 -18.13
N SER A 14 22.21 9.10 -17.18
CA SER A 14 21.90 9.14 -15.74
C SER A 14 20.93 10.28 -15.41
N LEU A 15 21.14 11.46 -15.97
CA LEU A 15 20.31 12.64 -15.70
C LEU A 15 18.91 12.46 -16.31
N LEU A 16 18.82 11.87 -17.51
CA LEU A 16 17.55 11.48 -18.14
C LEU A 16 16.77 10.47 -17.29
N VAL A 17 17.42 9.45 -16.73
CA VAL A 17 16.79 8.48 -15.84
C VAL A 17 16.22 9.16 -14.60
N VAL A 18 16.98 10.07 -13.97
CA VAL A 18 16.51 10.83 -12.82
C VAL A 18 15.28 11.68 -13.18
N VAL A 19 15.31 12.36 -14.33
CA VAL A 19 14.16 13.16 -14.80
C VAL A 19 12.93 12.30 -15.03
N ILE A 20 13.07 11.14 -15.68
CA ILE A 20 11.95 10.20 -15.92
C ILE A 20 11.36 9.73 -14.60
N LEU A 21 12.20 9.33 -13.64
CA LEU A 21 11.74 8.88 -12.32
C LEU A 21 10.95 9.97 -11.60
N VAL A 22 11.45 11.21 -11.60
CA VAL A 22 10.76 12.35 -10.97
C VAL A 22 9.42 12.65 -11.64
N ILE A 23 9.34 12.60 -12.98
CA ILE A 23 8.09 12.85 -13.72
C ILE A 23 7.09 11.72 -13.50
N SER A 24 7.53 10.47 -13.32
CA SER A 24 6.65 9.31 -13.12
C SER A 24 6.10 9.20 -11.70
N GLU A 25 6.70 9.88 -10.72
CA GLU A 25 6.33 9.77 -9.31
C GLU A 25 4.86 10.13 -9.01
N PRO A 26 4.27 11.21 -9.55
CA PRO A 26 2.88 11.56 -9.28
C PRO A 26 1.87 10.49 -9.72
N SER A 27 2.25 9.61 -10.65
CA SER A 27 1.38 8.56 -11.18
C SER A 27 1.69 7.19 -10.59
N THR A 28 2.96 6.89 -10.33
CA THR A 28 3.40 5.56 -9.90
C THR A 28 3.63 5.46 -8.39
N HIS A 29 3.80 6.60 -7.70
CA HIS A 29 4.17 6.68 -6.30
C HIS A 29 5.37 5.79 -5.95
N LEU A 30 6.32 5.62 -6.88
CA LEU A 30 7.39 4.63 -6.77
C LEU A 30 8.33 4.94 -5.60
N PHE A 31 8.71 6.21 -5.41
CA PHE A 31 9.54 6.61 -4.28
C PHE A 31 8.78 6.51 -2.95
N HIS A 32 7.51 6.94 -2.90
CA HIS A 32 6.69 6.79 -1.70
C HIS A 32 6.50 5.32 -1.32
N ARG A 33 6.19 4.45 -2.29
CA ARG A 33 6.07 2.99 -2.08
C ARG A 33 7.35 2.38 -1.51
N LEU A 34 8.51 2.80 -2.01
CA LEU A 34 9.80 2.34 -1.50
C LEU A 34 10.03 2.85 -0.07
N ALA A 35 9.78 4.13 0.20
CA ALA A 35 9.92 4.70 1.54
C ALA A 35 9.00 4.02 2.56
N ASP A 36 7.72 3.86 2.22
CA ASP A 36 6.73 3.18 3.05
C ASP A 36 7.18 1.77 3.38
N ASN A 37 7.55 0.97 2.38
CA ASN A 37 7.89 -0.43 2.61
C ASN A 37 9.23 -0.60 3.35
N PHE A 38 10.27 0.16 2.99
CA PHE A 38 11.62 -0.04 3.57
C PHE A 38 11.87 0.73 4.87
N LEU A 39 11.37 1.96 4.99
CA LEU A 39 11.62 2.81 6.14
C LEU A 39 10.53 2.66 7.20
N TYR A 40 9.27 2.69 6.76
CA TYR A 40 8.12 2.67 7.68
C TYR A 40 7.55 1.26 7.89
N ASN A 41 7.91 0.31 7.03
CA ASN A 41 7.29 -1.00 6.96
C ASN A 41 5.76 -0.87 6.77
N ASN A 42 5.31 0.06 5.93
CA ASN A 42 3.92 0.31 5.55
C ASN A 42 3.65 -0.22 4.13
N TYR A 43 2.37 -0.40 3.82
CA TYR A 43 1.89 -0.61 2.46
C TYR A 43 0.59 0.18 2.27
N HIS A 44 0.46 0.90 1.17
CA HIS A 44 -0.76 1.60 0.81
C HIS A 44 -1.24 1.11 -0.56
N HIS A 45 -2.54 1.11 -0.80
CA HIS A 45 -3.11 0.76 -2.12
C HIS A 45 -2.85 1.83 -3.19
N TYR A 46 -2.64 3.09 -2.81
CA TYR A 46 -2.40 4.25 -3.71
C TYR A 46 -3.48 4.49 -4.79
N LEU A 47 -4.62 3.79 -4.71
CA LEU A 47 -5.76 4.03 -5.59
C LEU A 47 -6.39 5.40 -5.32
N SER A 48 -6.89 6.01 -6.39
CA SER A 48 -7.67 7.25 -6.29
C SER A 48 -9.08 6.96 -5.77
N CYS A 49 -9.78 7.95 -5.21
CA CYS A 49 -11.15 7.75 -4.72
C CYS A 49 -12.11 7.22 -5.79
N SER A 50 -11.92 7.55 -7.08
CA SER A 50 -12.79 7.05 -8.15
C SER A 50 -12.61 5.56 -8.43
N ASP A 51 -11.48 4.99 -8.04
CA ASP A 51 -11.14 3.58 -8.27
C ASP A 51 -11.44 2.71 -7.03
N LEU A 52 -11.94 3.30 -5.95
CA LEU A 52 -12.35 2.57 -4.75
C LEU A 52 -13.76 1.98 -4.92
N PRO A 53 -14.05 0.83 -4.27
CA PRO A 53 -15.40 0.26 -4.21
C PRO A 53 -16.34 1.13 -3.36
N ASP A 54 -17.64 0.96 -3.59
CA ASP A 54 -18.67 1.65 -2.82
C ASP A 54 -18.70 1.16 -1.37
N LEU A 55 -19.05 2.05 -0.44
CA LEU A 55 -19.03 1.74 0.99
C LEU A 55 -19.95 0.56 1.37
N ASP A 56 -21.14 0.50 0.79
CA ASP A 56 -22.13 -0.55 1.06
C ASP A 56 -21.65 -1.92 0.58
N GLU A 57 -20.94 -1.97 -0.55
CA GLU A 57 -20.28 -3.18 -1.05
C GLU A 57 -19.20 -3.65 -0.07
N VAL A 58 -18.34 -2.72 0.40
CA VAL A 58 -17.28 -3.03 1.36
C VAL A 58 -17.86 -3.55 2.68
N GLU A 59 -18.87 -2.88 3.25
CA GLU A 59 -19.52 -3.31 4.49
C GLU A 59 -20.14 -4.70 4.35
N LYS A 60 -20.77 -4.99 3.22
CA LYS A 60 -21.34 -6.31 2.93
C LYS A 60 -20.28 -7.40 2.89
N VAL A 61 -19.20 -7.20 2.13
CA VAL A 61 -18.11 -8.20 2.01
C VAL A 61 -17.42 -8.42 3.36
N VAL A 62 -17.21 -7.36 4.14
CA VAL A 62 -16.65 -7.46 5.51
C VAL A 62 -17.57 -8.25 6.45
N ALA A 63 -18.89 -8.05 6.34
CA ALA A 63 -19.85 -8.81 7.13
C ALA A 63 -19.90 -10.30 6.70
N GLU A 64 -19.86 -10.58 5.40
CA GLU A 64 -19.85 -11.93 4.85
C GLU A 64 -18.59 -12.73 5.23
N HIS A 65 -17.46 -12.06 5.44
CA HIS A 65 -16.16 -12.66 5.78
C HIS A 65 -15.63 -12.26 7.16
N SER A 66 -16.55 -12.06 8.12
CA SER A 66 -16.24 -11.64 9.48
C SER A 66 -15.25 -12.57 10.20
N GLU A 67 -15.23 -13.86 9.88
CA GLU A 67 -14.26 -14.83 10.42
C GLU A 67 -12.81 -14.48 10.07
N ILE A 68 -12.57 -13.91 8.88
CA ILE A 68 -11.23 -13.48 8.46
C ILE A 68 -10.85 -12.19 9.18
N VAL A 69 -11.80 -11.28 9.39
CA VAL A 69 -11.60 -10.05 10.18
C VAL A 69 -11.19 -10.40 11.60
N GLU A 70 -11.90 -11.33 12.24
CA GLU A 70 -11.57 -11.83 13.57
C GLU A 70 -10.20 -12.51 13.60
N LYS A 71 -9.88 -13.33 12.59
CA LYS A 71 -8.56 -13.96 12.47
C LYS A 71 -7.43 -12.93 12.42
N ILE A 72 -7.59 -11.85 11.66
CA ILE A 72 -6.59 -10.76 11.56
C ILE A 72 -6.45 -10.06 12.92
N LYS A 73 -7.56 -9.63 13.53
CA LYS A 73 -7.53 -8.96 14.84
C LYS A 73 -6.93 -9.84 15.94
N ASN A 74 -7.12 -11.15 15.87
CA ASN A 74 -6.59 -12.12 16.83
C ASN A 74 -5.08 -12.37 16.70
N ILE A 75 -4.40 -11.83 15.68
CA ILE A 75 -2.92 -11.86 15.60
C ILE A 75 -2.33 -11.18 16.84
N ASN A 76 -2.82 -9.98 17.17
CA ASN A 76 -2.63 -9.36 18.47
C ASN A 76 -3.78 -8.40 18.74
N PRO A 77 -4.73 -8.74 19.63
CA PRO A 77 -5.90 -7.89 19.90
C PRO A 77 -5.58 -6.49 20.41
N ASP A 78 -4.40 -6.28 21.01
CA ASP A 78 -4.00 -5.00 21.58
C ASP A 78 -3.33 -4.07 20.56
N ASP A 79 -2.72 -4.63 19.50
CA ASP A 79 -1.90 -3.89 18.53
C ASP A 79 -2.44 -3.95 17.09
N VAL A 80 -3.32 -4.91 16.78
CA VAL A 80 -3.87 -5.12 15.43
C VAL A 80 -5.31 -4.64 15.36
N GLU A 81 -5.51 -3.59 14.57
CA GLU A 81 -6.82 -3.00 14.32
C GLU A 81 -7.22 -3.22 12.85
N PHE A 82 -8.49 -3.53 12.60
CA PHE A 82 -9.08 -3.64 11.27
C PHE A 82 -10.17 -2.57 11.14
N ILE A 83 -10.01 -1.63 10.20
CA ILE A 83 -10.88 -0.47 10.04
C ILE A 83 -11.34 -0.37 8.59
N ILE A 84 -12.64 -0.18 8.39
CA ILE A 84 -13.19 0.29 7.11
C ILE A 84 -12.94 1.80 7.05
N ASP A 85 -12.06 2.25 6.17
CA ASP A 85 -11.82 3.67 5.93
C ASP A 85 -12.88 4.21 4.96
N SER A 86 -13.93 4.78 5.52
CA SER A 86 -15.03 5.45 4.81
C SER A 86 -14.98 6.98 4.89
N TRP A 87 -14.00 7.54 5.60
CA TRP A 87 -13.91 8.98 5.87
C TRP A 87 -12.98 9.69 4.89
N THR A 88 -12.00 8.98 4.32
CA THR A 88 -11.07 9.55 3.33
C THR A 88 -11.76 9.89 2.00
N CYS A 89 -12.67 9.04 1.52
CA CYS A 89 -13.37 9.21 0.25
C CYS A 89 -14.89 9.08 0.44
N PRO A 90 -15.68 10.18 0.43
CA PRO A 90 -17.12 10.12 0.68
C PRO A 90 -17.86 9.15 -0.27
N GLY A 91 -18.59 8.19 0.31
CA GLY A 91 -19.37 7.17 -0.44
C GLY A 91 -18.54 5.98 -0.94
N LYS A 92 -17.22 6.02 -0.80
CA LYS A 92 -16.28 4.96 -1.18
C LYS A 92 -15.54 4.46 0.05
N ALA A 93 -14.97 3.26 -0.03
CA ALA A 93 -14.19 2.75 1.10
C ALA A 93 -13.02 1.87 0.68
N SER A 94 -12.07 1.76 1.60
CA SER A 94 -11.00 0.78 1.59
C SER A 94 -10.84 0.20 2.99
N ILE A 95 -9.91 -0.72 3.18
CA ILE A 95 -9.62 -1.28 4.51
C ILE A 95 -8.24 -0.82 4.96
N THR A 96 -8.14 -0.36 6.20
CA THR A 96 -6.86 -0.09 6.85
C THR A 96 -6.64 -1.08 7.99
N ILE A 97 -5.49 -1.74 7.98
CA ILE A 97 -5.06 -2.66 9.04
C ILE A 97 -3.83 -2.06 9.71
N TYR A 98 -3.95 -1.76 11.01
CA TYR A 98 -2.82 -1.31 11.83
C TYR A 98 -2.13 -2.50 12.51
N TYR A 99 -0.83 -2.39 12.76
CA TYR A 99 -0.02 -3.36 13.51
C TYR A 99 1.23 -2.68 14.07
N ALA A 100 1.91 -3.33 15.01
CA ALA A 100 3.07 -2.79 15.72
C ALA A 100 4.42 -3.43 15.33
N SER A 101 4.44 -4.55 14.58
CA SER A 101 5.69 -5.25 14.26
C SER A 101 5.74 -5.92 12.89
N LYS A 102 6.97 -6.19 12.42
CA LYS A 102 7.22 -6.95 11.18
C LYS A 102 6.67 -8.38 11.22
N ASP A 103 6.69 -9.03 12.39
CA ASP A 103 6.18 -10.39 12.55
C ASP A 103 4.66 -10.44 12.45
N GLN A 104 3.96 -9.43 13.01
CA GLN A 104 2.52 -9.26 12.81
C GLN A 104 2.19 -8.98 11.34
N ARG A 105 2.99 -8.11 10.68
CA ARG A 105 2.85 -7.86 9.25
C ARG A 105 2.96 -9.14 8.42
N PHE A 106 3.95 -9.99 8.72
CA PHE A 106 4.11 -11.27 8.03
C PHE A 106 2.89 -12.18 8.20
N GLN A 107 2.34 -12.27 9.41
CA GLN A 107 1.10 -13.04 9.66
C GLN A 107 -0.11 -12.47 8.92
N ILE A 108 -0.23 -11.14 8.81
CA ILE A 108 -1.28 -10.50 8.00
C ILE A 108 -1.09 -10.86 6.52
N ASP A 109 0.14 -10.79 6.00
CA ASP A 109 0.45 -11.14 4.61
C ASP A 109 0.18 -12.64 4.33
N GLU A 110 0.31 -13.53 5.30
CA GLU A 110 -0.10 -14.95 5.16
C GLU A 110 -1.62 -15.13 5.05
N ILE A 111 -2.40 -14.27 5.70
CA ILE A 111 -3.87 -14.29 5.61
C ILE A 111 -4.34 -13.62 4.31
N LEU A 112 -3.69 -12.53 3.89
CA LEU A 112 -4.04 -11.70 2.74
C LEU A 112 -2.87 -11.61 1.74
N PRO A 113 -2.50 -12.71 1.06
CA PRO A 113 -1.31 -12.76 0.21
C PRO A 113 -1.37 -11.78 -0.97
N ASP A 114 -2.57 -11.52 -1.49
CA ASP A 114 -2.79 -10.62 -2.64
C ASP A 114 -2.83 -9.13 -2.23
N LYS A 115 -2.70 -8.82 -0.93
CA LYS A 115 -2.82 -7.47 -0.37
C LYS A 115 -4.15 -6.79 -0.74
N THR A 116 -5.20 -7.60 -0.73
CA THR A 116 -6.60 -7.21 -0.87
C THR A 116 -7.43 -8.06 0.09
N PHE A 117 -8.55 -7.53 0.56
CA PHE A 117 -9.55 -8.29 1.32
C PHE A 117 -10.74 -8.55 0.39
N PHE A 118 -10.75 -9.72 -0.26
CA PHE A 118 -11.79 -10.08 -1.25
C PHE A 118 -12.01 -8.96 -2.29
N GLU A 119 -10.95 -8.66 -3.05
CA GLU A 119 -10.88 -7.57 -4.06
C GLU A 119 -10.91 -6.14 -3.49
N ILE A 120 -11.21 -5.95 -2.20
CA ILE A 120 -11.17 -4.63 -1.57
C ILE A 120 -9.72 -4.23 -1.31
N PRO A 121 -9.28 -3.04 -1.76
CA PRO A 121 -7.93 -2.57 -1.53
C PRO A 121 -7.67 -2.37 -0.04
N ILE A 122 -6.48 -2.78 0.41
CA ILE A 122 -6.05 -2.58 1.80
C ILE A 122 -4.84 -1.64 1.89
N SER A 123 -4.76 -0.94 3.01
CA SER A 123 -3.54 -0.31 3.51
C SER A 123 -3.11 -1.01 4.81
N LEU A 124 -1.81 -1.24 4.96
CA LEU A 124 -1.17 -1.90 6.08
C LEU A 124 -0.23 -0.89 6.73
N ILE A 125 -0.57 -0.42 7.93
CA ILE A 125 0.10 0.71 8.60
C ILE A 125 0.78 0.23 9.88
N ASN A 126 2.09 0.34 9.91
CA ASN A 126 2.90 0.14 11.10
C ASN A 126 2.75 1.35 12.04
N ARG A 127 2.28 1.13 13.26
CA ARG A 127 1.98 2.15 14.25
C ARG A 127 2.58 1.82 15.61
#